data_AF-A0A1M6LG92-F1
#
_entry.id   AF-A0A1M6LG92-F1
#
_cell.length_a   1.000
_cell.length_b   1.000
_cell.length_c   1.000
_cell.angle_alpha   90.00
_cell.angle_beta   90.00
_cell.angle_gamma   90.00
#
_symmetry.space_group_name_H-M   'P 1'
#
loop_
_entity.id
_entity.type
_entity.pdbx_description
1 polymer ?
#
loop_
_entity_poly.entity_id
_entity_poly.type
_entity_poly.pdbx_seq_one_letter_code
_entity_poly.pdbx_strand_id
1 'polypeptide(L)' 'MSLLHHHAPVEPLPELSRFRAQFHACLTTRADALFEVCEALVSTPTPVRHLAQLSLEP' A
#
# COMPACT_ATOMS: atom_id res chain seq x y z
N MET A 1 -33.32 2.61 -26.89
CA MET A 1 -32.39 2.84 -25.77
C MET A 1 -31.02 2.27 -26.13
N SER A 2 -30.29 2.95 -27.01
CA SER A 2 -28.93 2.53 -27.37
C SER A 2 -28.00 3.15 -26.34
N LEU A 3 -27.54 2.32 -25.41
CA LEU A 3 -26.48 2.68 -24.48
C LEU A 3 -25.28 3.09 -25.32
N LEU A 4 -25.05 4.40 -25.38
CA LEU A 4 -23.75 4.95 -25.70
C LEU A 4 -22.81 4.27 -24.70
N HIS A 5 -22.14 3.21 -25.16
CA HIS A 5 -20.95 2.69 -24.51
C HIS A 5 -19.93 3.80 -24.69
N HIS A 6 -20.03 4.79 -23.82
CA HIS A 6 -18.99 5.74 -23.55
C HIS A 6 -17.85 4.87 -23.06
N HIS A 7 -17.02 4.42 -24.00
CA HIS A 7 -15.76 3.77 -23.71
C HIS A 7 -14.86 4.88 -23.17
N ALA A 8 -15.14 5.29 -21.93
CA ALA A 8 -14.21 6.07 -21.15
C ALA A 8 -12.88 5.32 -21.22
N PRO A 9 -11.77 5.97 -21.56
CA PRO A 9 -10.49 5.30 -21.74
C PRO A 9 -10.17 4.52 -20.46
N VAL A 10 -10.25 3.19 -20.54
CA VAL A 10 -10.07 2.27 -19.41
C VAL A 10 -8.59 2.14 -19.06
N GLU A 11 -7.66 2.79 -19.79
CA GLU A 11 -6.21 2.79 -19.52
C GLU A 11 -5.77 2.97 -18.05
N PRO A 12 -6.45 3.77 -17.20
CA PRO A 12 -6.08 3.88 -15.79
C PRO A 12 -6.31 2.61 -14.97
N LEU A 13 -7.26 1.75 -15.36
CA LEU A 13 -7.66 0.56 -14.59
C LEU A 13 -6.63 -0.60 -14.69
N PRO A 14 -6.12 -0.97 -15.88
CA PRO A 14 -5.04 -1.94 -16.01
C PRO A 14 -3.78 -1.52 -15.26
N GLU A 15 -3.41 -0.24 -15.36
CA GLU A 15 -2.24 0.30 -14.66
C GLU A 15 -2.41 0.26 -13.14
N LEU A 16 -3.57 0.69 -12.63
CA LEU A 16 -3.90 0.57 -11.21
C LEU A 16 -3.90 -0.89 -10.74
N SER A 17 -4.44 -1.80 -11.54
CA SER A 17 -4.48 -3.23 -11.20
C SER A 17 -3.08 -3.83 -11.13
N ARG A 18 -2.21 -3.49 -12.11
CA ARG A 18 -0.80 -3.90 -12.12
C ARG A 18 -0.05 -3.34 -10.92
N PHE A 19 -0.21 -2.05 -10.64
CA PHE A 19 0.39 -1.40 -9.48
C PHE A 19 -0.02 -2.10 -8.19
N ARG A 20 -1.32 -2.36 -8.00
CA ARG A 20 -1.82 -3.05 -6.80
C ARG A 20 -1.21 -4.45 -6.65
N ALA A 21 -1.14 -5.22 -7.74
CA ALA A 21 -0.53 -6.55 -7.69
C ALA A 21 0.95 -6.50 -7.30
N GLN A 22 1.71 -5.58 -7.90
CA GLN A 22 3.13 -5.39 -7.59
C GLN A 22 3.35 -4.89 -6.15
N PHE A 23 2.50 -3.96 -5.70
CA PHE A 23 2.51 -3.45 -4.35
C PHE A 23 2.23 -4.56 -3.33
N HIS A 24 1.20 -5.38 -3.53
CA HIS A 24 0.91 -6.50 -2.64
C HIS A 24 2.03 -7.54 -2.64
N ALA A 25 2.59 -7.86 -3.80
CA ALA A 25 3.74 -8.77 -3.88
C ALA A 25 4.94 -8.23 -3.08
N CYS A 26 5.24 -6.94 -3.23
CA CYS A 26 6.28 -6.24 -2.45
C CYS A 26 6.05 -6.37 -0.94
N LEU A 27 4.81 -6.16 -0.47
CA LEU A 27 4.47 -6.32 0.95
C LEU A 27 4.66 -7.77 1.42
N THR A 28 4.18 -8.76 0.65
CA THR A 28 4.35 -10.17 0.99
C THR A 28 5.83 -10.57 1.04
N THR A 29 6.66 -10.08 0.11
CA THR A 29 8.11 -10.36 0.12
C THR A 29 8.85 -9.72 1.30
N ARG A 30 8.27 -8.70 1.94
CA ARG A 30 8.84 -7.97 3.07
C ARG A 30 8.06 -8.22 4.37
N ALA A 31 7.39 -9.37 4.47
CA ALA A 31 6.50 -9.68 5.59
C ALA A 31 7.19 -9.52 6.95
N ASP A 32 8.43 -10.00 7.09
CA ASP A 32 9.19 -9.89 8.34
C ASP A 32 9.43 -8.42 8.72
N ALA A 33 9.88 -7.59 7.79
CA ALA A 33 10.09 -6.17 8.04
C ALA A 33 8.79 -5.42 8.40
N LEU A 34 7.66 -5.81 7.80
CA LEU A 34 6.34 -5.25 8.15
C LEU A 34 5.89 -5.70 9.55
N PHE A 35 6.21 -6.94 9.94
CA PHE A 35 5.92 -7.46 11.27
C PHE A 35 6.68 -6.67 12.35
N GLU A 36 7.99 -6.46 12.16
CA GLU A 36 8.82 -5.64 13.07
C GLU A 36 8.27 -4.22 13.22
N VAL A 37 7.86 -3.58 12.12
CA VAL A 37 7.25 -2.23 12.17
C VAL A 37 5.93 -2.24 12.94
N CYS A 38 5.09 -3.26 12.76
CA CYS A 38 3.85 -3.42 13.53
C CYS A 38 4.11 -3.65 15.02
N GLU A 39 5.13 -4.43 15.35
CA GLU A 39 5.54 -4.62 16.75
C GLU A 39 6.00 -3.30 17.36
N ALA A 40 6.88 -2.56 16.67
CA ALA A 40 7.36 -1.25 17.10
C ALA A 40 6.19 -0.27 17.33
N LEU A 41 5.19 -0.29 16.45
CA LEU A 41 3.98 0.53 16.59
C LEU A 41 3.18 0.18 17.86
N VAL A 42 2.94 -1.11 18.13
CA VAL A 42 2.19 -1.57 19.31
C VAL A 42 2.95 -1.31 20.61
N SER A 43 4.28 -1.41 20.57
CA SER A 43 5.15 -1.19 21.71
C SER A 43 5.39 0.30 22.01
N THR A 44 4.99 1.22 21.12
CA THR A 44 5.18 2.65 21.35
C THR A 44 4.20 3.15 22.43
N PRO A 45 4.68 3.81 23.51
CA PRO A 45 3.83 4.22 24.63
C PRO A 45 2.84 5.35 24.27
N THR A 46 3.05 6.01 23.12
CA THR A 46 2.21 7.11 22.62
C THR A 46 1.72 6.81 21.21
N PRO A 47 0.53 7.30 20.81
CA PRO A 47 0.05 7.15 19.45
C PRO A 47 1.06 7.69 18.42
N VAL A 48 1.51 6.82 17.52
CA VAL A 48 2.38 7.18 16.39
C VAL A 48 1.55 7.91 15.35
N ARG A 49 1.97 9.13 14.98
CA ARG A 49 1.28 9.94 13.97
C ARG A 49 1.90 9.80 12.58
N HIS A 50 3.17 9.39 12.51
CA HIS A 50 3.89 9.14 11.27
C HIS A 50 4.77 7.89 11.41
N LEU A 51 4.59 6.89 10.54
CA LEU A 51 5.38 5.65 10.58
C LEU A 51 6.89 5.88 10.39
N ALA A 52 7.30 6.96 9.71
CA ALA A 52 8.70 7.33 9.59
C ALA A 52 9.38 7.60 10.94
N GLN A 53 8.61 7.94 11.98
CA GLN A 53 9.13 8.12 13.35
C GLN A 53 9.58 6.81 14.00
N LEU A 54 9.19 5.65 13.42
CA LEU A 54 9.63 4.32 13.85
C LEU A 54 10.93 3.88 13.13
N SER A 55 11.38 4.63 12.12
CA SER A 55 12.65 4.36 11.44
C SER A 55 13.82 4.76 12.34
N LEU A 56 14.83 3.89 12.41
CA LEU A 56 16.10 4.20 13.08
C LEU A 56 17.14 4.82 12.12
N GLU A 57 16.86 4.82 10.81
CA GLU A 57 17.70 5.47 9.79
C GLU A 57 17.20 6.90 9.52
N PRO A 58 18.12 7.89 9.40
CA PRO A 58 17.81 9.31 9.24
C PRO A 58 17.22 9.68 7.88
#